data_AF-A0A9E0CNS7-F1
#
_entry.id   AF-A0A9E0CNS7-F1
#
_cell.length_a   1.000
_cell.length_b   1.000
_cell.length_c   1.000
_cell.angle_alpha   90.00
_cell.angle_beta   90.00
_cell.angle_gamma   90.00
#
_symmetry.space_group_name_H-M   'P 1'
#
loop_
_entity.id
_entity.type
_entity.pdbx_description
1 polymer ?
#
loop_
_entity_poly.entity_id
_entity_poly.type
_entity_poly.pdbx_seq_one_letter_code
_entity_poly.pdbx_strand_id
1 'polypeptide(L)'
;MMTAEDINVMNKIIAFREKLVYHRDNPYFKSGEVMSAEEARWNIETLFNVTYGFPYEKYGMVIADSAIIYMPVNSSGEVLLDDAISIYEDIIILVSQCYHSSAFEDKGFLLLTVKTGEIVNGQIELVLLAVTGEKSAHDPNPPAQWEPFEDSANW
;
A
#
# COMPACT_ATOMS: atom_id res chain seq x y z
N MET A 1 9.75 -21.08 -13.04
CA MET A 1 10.73 -21.37 -11.97
C MET A 1 10.99 -20.03 -11.30
N MET A 2 10.79 -19.91 -9.98
CA MET A 2 11.05 -18.65 -9.28
C MET A 2 12.55 -18.36 -9.26
N THR A 3 12.91 -17.13 -9.53
CA THR A 3 14.31 -16.66 -9.49
C THR A 3 14.76 -16.44 -8.04
N ALA A 4 16.07 -16.32 -7.83
CA ALA A 4 16.60 -15.96 -6.51
C ALA A 4 16.10 -14.58 -6.04
N GLU A 5 15.83 -13.68 -6.98
CA GLU A 5 15.27 -12.36 -6.72
C GLU A 5 13.83 -12.45 -6.24
N ASP A 6 13.00 -13.27 -6.90
CA ASP A 6 11.61 -13.52 -6.49
C ASP A 6 11.54 -14.07 -5.06
N ILE A 7 12.44 -15.00 -4.71
CA ILE A 7 12.52 -15.57 -3.36
C ILE A 7 12.89 -14.48 -2.33
N ASN A 8 13.83 -13.59 -2.67
CA ASN A 8 14.25 -12.52 -1.77
C ASN A 8 13.11 -11.52 -1.50
N VAL A 9 12.37 -11.14 -2.55
CA VAL A 9 11.19 -10.28 -2.43
C VAL A 9 10.14 -10.91 -1.52
N MET A 10 9.79 -12.19 -1.74
CA MET A 10 8.83 -12.89 -0.89
C MET A 10 9.28 -12.96 0.57
N ASN A 11 10.55 -13.27 0.82
CA ASN A 11 11.08 -13.35 2.18
C ASN A 11 10.99 -12.01 2.91
N LYS A 12 11.22 -10.88 2.23
CA LYS A 12 11.05 -9.54 2.81
C LYS A 12 9.61 -9.27 3.21
N ILE A 13 8.66 -9.60 2.32
CA ILE A 13 7.22 -9.42 2.59
C ILE A 13 6.78 -10.27 3.78
N ILE A 14 7.21 -11.54 3.83
CA ILE A 14 6.92 -12.45 4.94
C ILE A 14 7.50 -11.91 6.24
N ALA A 15 8.74 -11.43 6.25
CA ALA A 15 9.37 -10.89 7.44
C ALA A 15 8.63 -9.67 7.99
N PHE A 16 8.19 -8.74 7.13
CA PHE A 16 7.39 -7.58 7.56
C PHE A 16 6.02 -8.02 8.10
N ARG A 17 5.36 -8.98 7.44
CA ARG A 17 4.09 -9.55 7.91
C ARG A 17 4.21 -10.22 9.28
N GLU A 18 5.29 -10.98 9.52
CA GLU A 18 5.53 -11.64 10.79
C GLU A 18 5.74 -10.62 11.92
N LYS A 19 6.46 -9.53 11.65
CA LYS A 19 6.62 -8.42 12.59
C LYS A 19 5.29 -7.74 12.93
N LEU A 20 4.43 -7.54 11.92
CA LEU A 20 3.09 -7.01 12.13
C LEU A 20 2.24 -7.93 13.01
N VAL A 21 2.22 -9.24 12.71
CA VAL A 21 1.48 -10.22 13.51
C VAL A 21 2.00 -10.22 14.94
N TYR A 22 3.33 -10.20 15.12
CA TYR A 22 3.93 -10.15 16.43
C TYR A 22 3.55 -8.88 17.21
N HIS A 23 3.58 -7.71 16.58
CA HIS A 23 3.20 -6.44 17.21
C HIS A 23 1.72 -6.45 17.62
N ARG A 24 0.83 -6.93 16.76
CA ARG A 24 -0.60 -7.09 17.08
C ARG A 24 -0.82 -8.02 18.28
N ASP A 25 -0.10 -9.13 18.34
CA ASP A 25 -0.23 -10.11 19.41
C ASP A 25 0.50 -9.67 20.70
N ASN A 26 1.40 -8.67 20.62
CA ASN A 26 2.19 -8.13 21.73
C ASN A 26 2.19 -6.58 21.74
N PRO A 27 1.05 -5.90 21.97
CA PRO A 27 0.90 -4.45 21.76
C PRO A 27 1.74 -3.55 22.68
N TYR A 28 2.27 -4.10 23.78
CA TYR A 28 3.15 -3.39 24.71
C TYR A 28 4.64 -3.54 24.37
N PHE A 29 4.98 -4.41 23.42
CA PHE A 29 6.34 -4.57 22.96
C PHE A 29 6.72 -3.41 22.04
N LYS A 30 7.90 -2.83 22.27
CA LYS A 30 8.50 -1.80 21.41
C LYS A 30 9.83 -2.32 20.93
N SER A 31 9.95 -2.54 19.61
CA SER A 31 11.15 -3.19 19.07
C SER A 31 12.37 -2.28 19.12
N GLY A 32 12.16 -0.96 19.01
CA GLY A 32 13.22 0.02 18.78
C GLY A 32 13.92 -0.13 17.42
N GLU A 33 13.47 -1.06 16.59
CA GLU A 33 13.97 -1.26 15.23
C GLU A 33 13.58 -0.06 14.36
N VAL A 34 14.50 0.36 13.51
CA VAL A 34 14.29 1.42 12.53
C VAL A 34 14.53 0.90 11.12
N MET A 35 13.86 1.51 10.15
CA MET A 35 14.08 1.27 8.71
C MET A 35 14.04 2.59 7.96
N SER A 36 14.56 2.64 6.73
CA SER A 36 14.42 3.85 5.91
C SER A 36 12.95 4.13 5.58
N ALA A 37 12.58 5.40 5.41
CA ALA A 37 11.21 5.76 5.01
C ALA A 37 10.79 5.09 3.68
N GLU A 38 11.74 4.94 2.76
CA GLU A 38 11.53 4.31 1.46
C GLU A 38 11.24 2.80 1.58
N GLU A 39 11.94 2.11 2.49
CA GLU A 39 11.70 0.72 2.83
C GLU A 39 10.37 0.52 3.55
N ALA A 40 10.03 1.40 4.51
CA ALA A 40 8.73 1.37 5.17
C ALA A 40 7.60 1.50 4.15
N ARG A 41 7.67 2.50 3.26
CA ARG A 41 6.68 2.71 2.20
C ARG A 41 6.57 1.52 1.26
N TRP A 42 7.70 0.92 0.86
CA TRP A 42 7.69 -0.28 0.00
C TRP A 42 7.06 -1.49 0.70
N ASN A 43 7.41 -1.73 1.96
CA ASN A 43 6.87 -2.82 2.77
C ASN A 43 5.34 -2.68 2.95
N ILE A 44 4.88 -1.46 3.23
CA ILE A 44 3.46 -1.13 3.37
C ILE A 44 2.70 -1.43 2.08
N GLU A 45 3.13 -0.83 0.96
CA GLU A 45 2.46 -0.99 -0.35
C GLU A 45 2.43 -2.46 -0.77
N THR A 46 3.57 -3.13 -0.67
CA THR A 46 3.72 -4.50 -1.16
C THR A 46 2.93 -5.48 -0.31
N LEU A 47 3.00 -5.38 1.02
CA LEU A 47 2.22 -6.24 1.89
C LEU A 47 0.72 -6.03 1.67
N PHE A 48 0.28 -4.78 1.48
CA PHE A 48 -1.12 -4.48 1.20
C PHE A 48 -1.59 -5.15 -0.08
N ASN A 49 -0.86 -4.94 -1.18
CA ASN A 49 -1.21 -5.48 -2.50
C ASN A 49 -1.17 -7.01 -2.54
N VAL A 50 -0.21 -7.65 -1.86
CA VAL A 50 -0.17 -9.12 -1.75
C VAL A 50 -1.34 -9.65 -0.93
N THR A 51 -1.82 -8.90 0.06
CA THR A 51 -2.88 -9.35 0.96
C THR A 51 -4.28 -9.11 0.38
N TYR A 52 -4.49 -7.98 -0.31
CA TYR A 52 -5.81 -7.51 -0.70
C TYR A 52 -5.98 -7.24 -2.20
N GLY A 53 -4.89 -7.18 -2.96
CA GLY A 53 -4.89 -6.86 -4.39
C GLY A 53 -5.26 -8.06 -5.26
N PHE A 54 -6.11 -7.82 -6.25
CA PHE A 54 -6.50 -8.79 -7.28
C PHE A 54 -6.21 -8.25 -8.69
N PRO A 55 -4.95 -7.91 -9.03
CA PRO A 55 -4.60 -7.20 -10.27
C PRO A 55 -4.86 -8.00 -11.56
N TYR A 56 -5.09 -9.32 -11.44
CA TYR A 56 -5.34 -10.21 -12.58
C TYR A 56 -6.84 -10.47 -12.83
N GLU A 57 -7.72 -9.95 -11.98
CA GLU A 57 -9.16 -9.99 -12.22
C GLU A 57 -9.54 -9.02 -13.34
N LYS A 58 -10.70 -9.27 -13.97
CA LYS A 58 -11.22 -8.40 -15.03
C LYS A 58 -12.18 -7.38 -14.43
N TYR A 59 -11.94 -6.10 -14.74
CA TYR A 59 -12.73 -4.99 -14.24
C TYR A 59 -13.35 -4.22 -15.41
N GLY A 60 -14.67 -4.07 -15.41
CA GLY A 60 -15.39 -3.31 -16.43
C GLY A 60 -15.29 -1.80 -16.21
N MET A 61 -15.23 -1.39 -14.94
CA MET A 61 -15.09 0.00 -14.49
C MET A 61 -14.21 0.06 -13.25
N VAL A 62 -13.56 1.20 -13.04
CA VAL A 62 -12.80 1.47 -11.81
C VAL A 62 -13.06 2.87 -11.29
N ILE A 63 -12.82 3.04 -10.00
CA ILE A 63 -12.66 4.33 -9.33
C ILE A 63 -11.32 4.36 -8.62
N ALA A 64 -10.74 5.55 -8.55
CA ALA A 64 -9.50 5.79 -7.84
C ALA A 64 -9.76 6.83 -6.74
N ASP A 65 -9.41 6.47 -5.51
CA ASP A 65 -9.52 7.33 -4.34
C ASP A 65 -8.12 7.70 -3.85
N SER A 66 -7.90 8.98 -3.59
CA SER A 66 -6.64 9.49 -3.07
C SER A 66 -6.75 9.87 -1.60
N ALA A 67 -5.73 9.56 -0.83
CA ALA A 67 -5.61 10.03 0.55
C ALA A 67 -4.17 10.34 0.91
N ILE A 68 -3.99 11.12 1.97
CA ILE A 68 -2.68 11.48 2.50
C ILE A 68 -2.62 11.01 3.95
N ILE A 69 -1.53 10.33 4.30
CA ILE A 69 -1.19 9.99 5.69
C ILE A 69 0.25 10.41 5.97
N TYR A 70 0.55 10.75 7.22
CA TYR A 70 1.88 11.23 7.62
C TYR A 70 2.56 10.20 8.51
N MET A 71 3.77 9.79 8.12
CA MET A 71 4.55 8.79 8.84
C MET A 71 5.71 9.49 9.59
N PRO A 72 5.86 9.31 10.91
CA PRO A 72 6.97 9.89 11.66
C PRO A 72 8.33 9.42 11.14
N VAL A 73 9.29 10.36 11.06
CA VAL A 73 10.69 10.08 10.70
C VAL A 73 11.62 10.78 11.68
N ASN A 74 12.74 10.12 12.00
CA ASN A 74 13.81 10.73 12.79
C ASN A 74 14.67 11.68 11.92
N SER A 75 15.67 12.33 12.54
CA SER A 75 16.58 13.25 11.84
C SER A 75 17.43 12.60 10.75
N SER A 76 17.51 11.27 10.74
CA SER A 76 18.22 10.47 9.74
C SER A 76 17.32 10.02 8.59
N GLY A 77 16.02 10.37 8.60
CA GLY A 77 15.04 9.91 7.61
C GLY A 77 14.60 8.45 7.83
N GLU A 78 14.78 7.93 9.04
CA GLU A 78 14.38 6.57 9.40
C GLU A 78 13.07 6.59 10.19
N VAL A 79 12.31 5.50 10.05
CA VAL A 79 11.00 5.28 10.66
C VAL A 79 11.15 4.17 11.69
N LEU A 80 10.52 4.32 12.86
CA LEU A 80 10.39 3.21 13.81
C LEU A 80 9.48 2.13 13.23
N LEU A 81 9.85 0.86 13.36
CA LEU A 81 9.03 -0.26 12.89
C LEU A 81 7.60 -0.19 13.45
N ASP A 82 7.45 0.17 14.71
CA ASP A 82 6.14 0.29 15.37
C ASP A 82 5.26 1.37 14.71
N ASP A 83 5.87 2.48 14.26
CA ASP A 83 5.17 3.54 13.53
C ASP A 83 4.79 3.06 12.13
N ALA A 84 5.69 2.36 11.42
CA ALA A 84 5.37 1.79 10.10
C ALA A 84 4.22 0.77 10.15
N ILE A 85 4.17 -0.05 11.20
CA ILE A 85 3.06 -1.00 11.44
C ILE A 85 1.76 -0.25 11.74
N SER A 86 1.81 0.78 12.59
CA SER A 86 0.61 1.58 12.92
C SER A 86 0.05 2.27 11.66
N ILE A 87 0.93 2.83 10.83
CA ILE A 87 0.55 3.44 9.55
C ILE A 87 -0.05 2.42 8.59
N TYR A 88 0.48 1.19 8.55
CA TYR A 88 -0.12 0.12 7.74
C TYR A 88 -1.56 -0.21 8.19
N GLU A 89 -1.82 -0.26 9.49
CA GLU A 89 -3.17 -0.47 10.03
C GLU A 89 -4.12 0.69 9.70
N ASP A 90 -3.65 1.93 9.80
CA ASP A 90 -4.42 3.12 9.41
C ASP A 90 -4.76 3.11 7.91
N ILE A 91 -3.81 2.69 7.06
CA ILE A 91 -4.04 2.52 5.61
C ILE A 91 -5.11 1.46 5.35
N ILE A 92 -5.11 0.34 6.08
CA ILE A 92 -6.19 -0.66 5.95
C ILE A 92 -7.54 -0.03 6.25
N ILE A 93 -7.66 0.74 7.33
CA ILE A 93 -8.93 1.36 7.70
C ILE A 93 -9.38 2.34 6.60
N LEU A 94 -8.48 3.19 6.14
CA LEU A 94 -8.78 4.22 5.14
C LEU A 94 -9.17 3.60 3.79
N VAL A 95 -8.36 2.66 3.28
CA VAL A 95 -8.62 2.01 1.99
C VAL A 95 -9.88 1.15 2.05
N SER A 96 -10.17 0.52 3.20
CA SER A 96 -11.42 -0.22 3.40
C SER A 96 -12.63 0.70 3.32
N GLN A 97 -12.55 1.92 3.86
CA GLN A 97 -13.63 2.91 3.73
C GLN A 97 -13.86 3.29 2.26
N CYS A 98 -12.79 3.59 1.51
CA CYS A 98 -12.88 3.86 0.07
C CYS A 98 -13.56 2.70 -0.67
N TYR A 99 -13.07 1.48 -0.47
CA TYR A 99 -13.61 0.26 -1.06
C TYR A 99 -15.11 0.05 -0.77
N HIS A 100 -15.53 0.24 0.49
CA HIS A 100 -16.92 0.07 0.88
C HIS A 100 -17.83 1.21 0.39
N SER A 101 -17.30 2.42 0.22
CA SER A 101 -18.04 3.58 -0.27
C SER A 101 -18.41 3.52 -1.76
N SER A 102 -17.71 2.69 -2.54
CA SER A 102 -17.99 2.52 -3.97
C SER A 102 -19.41 1.99 -4.21
N ALA A 103 -20.04 2.37 -5.32
CA ALA A 103 -21.40 1.95 -5.66
C ALA A 103 -21.47 0.62 -6.44
N PHE A 104 -20.32 -0.04 -6.66
CA PHE A 104 -20.24 -1.27 -7.46
C PHE A 104 -20.90 -2.46 -6.77
N GLU A 105 -21.58 -3.31 -7.55
CA GLU A 105 -22.29 -4.48 -7.04
C GLU A 105 -21.32 -5.65 -6.79
N ASP A 106 -20.46 -5.97 -7.76
CA ASP A 106 -19.40 -6.98 -7.63
C ASP A 106 -18.03 -6.31 -7.57
N LYS A 107 -17.55 -6.07 -6.35
CA LYS A 107 -16.33 -5.30 -6.10
C LYS A 107 -15.08 -6.17 -6.12
N GLY A 108 -13.98 -5.60 -6.60
CA GLY A 108 -12.64 -6.12 -6.34
C GLY A 108 -11.64 -4.97 -6.14
N PHE A 109 -10.69 -5.19 -5.24
CA PHE A 109 -9.61 -4.24 -5.03
C PHE A 109 -8.49 -4.54 -6.02
N LEU A 110 -8.16 -3.56 -6.87
CA LEU A 110 -7.18 -3.74 -7.94
C LEU A 110 -5.77 -3.59 -7.38
N LEU A 111 -5.46 -2.40 -6.84
CA LEU A 111 -4.14 -2.06 -6.32
C LEU A 111 -4.19 -0.85 -5.39
N LEU A 112 -3.19 -0.77 -4.53
CA LEU A 112 -2.76 0.41 -3.80
C LEU A 112 -1.42 0.88 -4.37
N THR A 113 -1.27 2.18 -4.62
CA THR A 113 0.03 2.82 -4.81
C THR A 113 0.31 3.74 -3.65
N VAL A 114 1.54 3.74 -3.15
CA VAL A 114 1.99 4.64 -2.10
C VAL A 114 3.20 5.41 -2.61
N LYS A 115 3.12 6.73 -2.65
CA LYS A 115 4.25 7.60 -2.98
C LYS A 115 4.69 8.39 -1.75
N THR A 116 5.98 8.64 -1.64
CA THR A 116 6.53 9.55 -0.63
C THR A 116 6.51 10.99 -1.15
N GLY A 117 6.08 11.91 -0.31
CA GLY A 117 6.16 13.36 -0.54
C GLY A 117 7.31 13.98 0.26
N GLU A 118 7.17 15.27 0.59
CA GLU A 118 8.18 15.99 1.35
C GLU A 118 8.22 15.58 2.83
N ILE A 119 9.39 15.77 3.45
CA ILE A 119 9.54 15.66 4.90
C ILE A 119 9.32 17.04 5.52
N VAL A 120 8.28 17.17 6.34
CA VAL A 120 7.93 18.41 7.04
C VAL A 120 7.71 18.10 8.51
N ASN A 121 8.37 18.85 9.40
CA ASN A 121 8.21 18.73 10.86
C ASN A 121 8.43 17.30 11.42
N GLY A 122 9.40 16.55 10.87
CA GLY A 122 9.71 15.19 11.33
C GLY A 122 8.68 14.14 10.89
N GLN A 123 7.90 14.42 9.85
CA GLN A 123 7.00 13.46 9.23
C GLN A 123 7.23 13.46 7.72
N ILE A 124 7.20 12.27 7.12
CA ILE A 124 7.15 12.11 5.66
C ILE A 124 5.69 11.96 5.24
N GLU A 125 5.32 12.64 4.16
CA GLU A 125 4.01 12.46 3.53
C GLU A 125 3.96 11.14 2.76
N LEU A 126 2.87 10.39 2.94
CA LEU A 126 2.53 9.22 2.14
C LEU A 126 1.24 9.52 1.37
N VAL A 127 1.37 9.63 0.04
CA VAL A 127 0.25 9.82 -0.88
C VAL A 127 -0.23 8.47 -1.36
N LEU A 128 -1.46 8.13 -0.97
CA LEU A 128 -2.13 6.87 -1.26
C LEU A 128 -3.02 7.04 -2.49
N LEU A 129 -2.97 6.08 -3.40
CA LEU A 129 -3.94 5.92 -4.48
C LEU A 129 -4.52 4.51 -4.41
N ALA A 130 -5.77 4.40 -3.98
CA ALA A 130 -6.50 3.15 -3.87
C ALA A 130 -7.42 2.96 -5.08
N VAL A 131 -7.32 1.82 -5.77
CA VAL A 131 -8.13 1.54 -6.96
C VAL A 131 -9.08 0.39 -6.69
N THR A 132 -10.38 0.68 -6.74
CA THR A 132 -11.46 -0.31 -6.65
C THR A 132 -12.12 -0.46 -8.00
N GLY A 133 -12.43 -1.68 -8.41
CA GLY A 133 -13.12 -1.96 -9.65
C GLY A 133 -14.40 -2.77 -9.49
N GLU A 134 -15.27 -2.64 -10.48
CA GLU A 134 -16.41 -3.52 -10.69
C GLU A 134 -15.98 -4.69 -11.56
N LYS A 135 -16.05 -5.89 -11.00
CA LYS A 135 -15.70 -7.11 -11.71
C LYS A 135 -16.64 -7.33 -12.88
N SER A 136 -16.07 -7.84 -13.95
CA SER A 136 -16.80 -8.10 -15.19
C SER A 136 -16.35 -9.42 -15.79
N ALA A 137 -17.28 -10.20 -16.34
CA ALA A 137 -16.96 -11.38 -17.13
C ALA A 137 -16.29 -11.02 -18.48
N HIS A 138 -16.35 -9.75 -18.87
CA HIS A 138 -15.81 -9.21 -20.11
C HIS A 138 -14.66 -8.24 -19.82
N ASP A 139 -13.62 -8.29 -20.66
CA ASP A 139 -12.57 -7.27 -20.64
C ASP A 139 -13.17 -5.88 -20.84
N PRO A 140 -12.64 -4.83 -20.19
CA PRO A 140 -13.12 -3.47 -20.39
C PRO A 140 -13.09 -3.13 -21.88
N ASN A 141 -14.19 -2.56 -22.39
CA ASN A 141 -14.30 -2.06 -23.76
C ASN A 141 -14.66 -0.56 -23.72
N PRO A 142 -13.75 0.35 -24.10
CA PRO A 142 -12.40 0.09 -24.64
C PRO A 142 -11.45 -0.51 -23.59
N PRO A 143 -10.34 -1.16 -24.02
CA PRO A 143 -9.31 -1.66 -23.11
C PRO A 143 -8.89 -0.55 -22.16
N ALA A 144 -8.87 -0.86 -20.87
CA ALA A 144 -8.45 0.12 -19.88
C ALA A 144 -7.01 0.57 -20.19
N GLN A 145 -6.85 1.86 -20.45
CA GLN A 145 -5.55 2.50 -20.64
C GLN A 145 -4.90 2.65 -19.27
N TRP A 146 -4.33 1.57 -18.77
CA TRP A 146 -3.46 1.57 -17.61
C TRP A 146 -2.07 2.08 -18.01
N GLU A 147 -1.99 3.32 -18.49
CA GLU A 147 -0.69 3.94 -18.62
C GLU A 147 -0.17 4.19 -17.19
N PRO A 148 1.01 3.67 -16.80
CA PRO A 148 1.68 4.19 -15.63
C PRO A 148 1.78 5.69 -15.84
N PHE A 149 1.24 6.49 -14.91
CA PHE A 149 1.23 7.94 -14.99
C PHE A 149 2.57 8.42 -15.57
N GLU A 150 2.54 9.09 -16.72
CA GLU A 150 3.75 9.69 -17.26
C GLU A 150 4.40 10.55 -16.17
N ASP A 151 5.73 10.51 -16.07
CA ASP A 151 6.56 11.33 -15.16
C ASP A 151 6.37 12.86 -15.35
N SER A 152 5.40 13.28 -16.17
CA SER A 152 5.09 14.66 -16.51
C SER A 152 3.91 15.25 -15.75
N ALA A 153 3.24 14.50 -14.85
CA ALA A 153 2.25 15.06 -13.93
C ALA A 153 2.95 15.83 -12.80
N ASN A 154 3.53 16.98 -13.16
CA ASN A 154 3.93 18.03 -12.23
C ASN A 154 2.68 18.50 -11.48
N TRP A 155 2.62 18.21 -10.18
CA TRP A 155 1.79 18.94 -9.22
C TRP A 155 2.63 20.00 -8.53
#